data_AF-A0A395SJG7-F1
#
_entry.id   AF-A0A395SJG7-F1
#
_cell.length_a   1.000
_cell.length_b   1.000
_cell.length_c   1.000
_cell.angle_alpha   90.00
_cell.angle_beta   90.00
_cell.angle_gamma   90.00
#
_symmetry.space_group_name_H-M   'P 1'
#
loop_
_entity.id
_entity.type
_entity.pdbx_description
1 polymer ?
#
loop_
_entity_poly.entity_id
_entity_poly.type
_entity_poly.pdbx_seq_one_letter_code
_entity_poly.pdbx_strand_id
1 'polypeptide(L)'
;MLFQNIVFAATIGFAAAASQATGQECGRKIAPCPNDAVCKPTLANCKNLNKCPGICYFKNKYQSCGGFRAEPPPPCKKGTTCIDDPRTPGDCGMACDKPGICAPKKPARCGGFEGKRCPKGLYCYDDPEDTCDPQNGGADCSGICL
;
A
#
# COMPACT_ATOMS: atom_id res chain seq x y z
N MET A 1 24.79 35.15 36.04
CA MET A 1 24.26 35.03 34.66
C MET A 1 25.18 34.08 33.91
N LEU A 2 24.73 32.86 33.58
CA LEU A 2 25.42 32.00 32.63
C LEU A 2 24.34 31.15 31.92
N PHE A 3 23.82 31.67 30.81
CA PHE A 3 22.98 30.91 29.88
C PHE A 3 23.88 30.51 28.71
N GLN A 4 24.12 29.21 28.54
CA GLN A 4 24.65 28.68 27.29
C GLN A 4 23.71 27.58 26.77
N ASN A 5 22.77 28.05 25.93
CA ASN A 5 22.30 27.47 24.68
C ASN A 5 22.37 25.95 24.53
N ILE A 6 21.25 25.29 24.87
CA ILE A 6 20.94 23.95 24.39
C ILE A 6 20.43 24.07 22.95
N VAL A 7 21.23 23.63 21.98
CA VAL A 7 20.79 23.45 20.59
C VAL A 7 19.99 22.16 20.52
N PHE A 8 18.66 22.26 20.65
CA PHE A 8 17.76 21.18 20.29
C PHE A 8 17.72 21.07 18.76
N ALA A 9 18.50 20.17 18.20
CA ALA A 9 18.32 19.73 16.82
C ALA A 9 16.99 18.96 16.74
N ALA A 10 15.90 19.66 16.44
CA ALA A 10 14.62 19.05 16.12
C ALA A 10 14.75 18.37 14.75
N THR A 11 15.18 17.11 14.73
CA THR A 11 15.03 16.26 13.55
C THR A 11 13.54 15.96 13.39
N ILE A 12 12.85 16.79 12.60
CA ILE A 12 11.51 16.50 12.12
C ILE A 12 11.64 15.26 11.24
N GLY A 13 11.34 14.09 11.81
CA GLY A 13 11.21 12.85 11.09
C GLY A 13 10.08 12.98 10.08
N PHE A 14 10.42 13.33 8.84
CA PHE A 14 9.50 13.21 7.72
C PHE A 14 9.26 11.71 7.50
N ALA A 15 8.15 11.19 8.04
CA ALA A 15 7.60 9.91 7.61
C ALA A 15 7.12 10.06 6.15
N ALA A 16 8.07 10.01 5.21
CA ALA A 16 7.76 9.97 3.80
C ALA A 16 7.02 8.66 3.52
N ALA A 17 5.80 8.75 2.98
CA ALA A 17 5.12 7.59 2.43
C ALA A 17 5.96 7.08 1.24
N ALA A 18 6.79 6.06 1.48
CA ALA A 18 7.49 5.36 0.44
C ALA A 18 6.48 4.53 -0.38
N SER A 19 6.72 4.38 -1.69
CA SER A 19 5.97 3.38 -2.48
C SER A 19 6.26 2.01 -1.91
N GLN A 20 5.23 1.28 -1.54
CA GLN A 20 5.36 -0.13 -1.15
C GLN A 20 5.54 -0.99 -2.41
N ALA A 21 6.47 -1.93 -2.36
CA ALA A 21 6.68 -2.91 -3.42
C ALA A 21 5.56 -3.95 -3.36
N THR A 22 5.08 -4.42 -4.51
CA THR A 22 4.10 -5.52 -4.57
C THR A 22 4.77 -6.88 -4.39
N GLY A 23 6.11 -6.94 -4.46
CA GLY A 23 6.88 -8.18 -4.50
C GLY A 23 6.96 -8.82 -5.90
N GLN A 24 6.16 -8.37 -6.86
CA GLN A 24 6.19 -8.87 -8.23
C GLN A 24 7.39 -8.30 -8.99
N GLU A 25 8.17 -9.18 -9.63
CA GLU A 25 9.23 -8.78 -10.56
C GLU A 25 8.65 -8.23 -11.87
N CYS A 26 9.37 -7.30 -12.49
CA CYS A 26 9.03 -6.74 -13.80
C CYS A 26 10.30 -6.41 -14.60
N GLY A 27 10.12 -5.89 -15.82
CA GLY A 27 11.23 -5.59 -16.73
C GLY A 27 11.71 -6.82 -17.50
N ARG A 28 12.85 -6.75 -18.19
CA ARG A 28 13.38 -7.82 -19.07
C ARG A 28 12.37 -8.41 -20.06
N LYS A 29 11.34 -7.65 -20.47
CA LYS A 29 10.20 -8.13 -21.26
C LYS A 29 9.40 -9.28 -20.62
N ILE A 30 9.46 -9.44 -19.30
CA ILE A 30 8.56 -10.32 -18.56
C ILE A 30 7.18 -9.66 -18.39
N ALA A 31 6.24 -10.37 -17.77
CA ALA A 31 4.88 -9.89 -17.55
C ALA A 31 4.84 -8.45 -16.98
N PRO A 32 3.95 -7.58 -17.49
CA PRO A 32 3.81 -6.23 -16.98
C PRO A 32 3.27 -6.25 -15.55
N CYS A 33 3.52 -5.16 -14.83
CA CYS A 33 2.90 -4.95 -13.52
C CYS A 33 1.36 -4.87 -13.66
N PRO A 34 0.62 -5.21 -12.59
CA PRO A 34 -0.81 -4.95 -12.52
C PRO A 34 -1.14 -3.47 -12.75
N ASN A 35 -2.41 -3.19 -13.08
CA ASN A 35 -2.85 -1.84 -13.47
C ASN A 35 -2.69 -0.80 -12.35
N ASP A 36 -2.62 -1.22 -11.09
CA ASP A 36 -2.41 -0.40 -9.92
C ASP A 36 -0.94 -0.25 -9.51
N ALA A 37 -0.01 -0.82 -10.29
CA ALA A 37 1.42 -0.81 -10.02
C ALA A 37 2.24 -0.26 -11.18
N VAL A 38 3.45 0.19 -10.87
CA VAL A 38 4.44 0.70 -11.82
C VAL A 38 5.76 -0.06 -11.66
N CYS A 39 6.35 -0.46 -12.78
CA CYS A 39 7.65 -1.10 -12.80
C CYS A 39 8.76 -0.08 -12.55
N LYS A 40 9.59 -0.30 -11.52
CA LYS A 40 10.79 0.52 -11.28
C LYS A 40 12.04 -0.36 -11.40
N PRO A 41 13.09 0.11 -12.09
CA PRO A 41 14.33 -0.65 -12.23
C PRO A 41 14.99 -0.85 -10.86
N THR A 42 15.54 -2.04 -10.62
CA THR A 42 16.33 -2.30 -9.40
C THR A 42 17.74 -1.71 -9.50
N LEU A 43 18.24 -1.51 -10.72
CA LEU A 43 19.53 -0.90 -11.01
C LEU A 43 19.38 0.60 -11.30
N ALA A 44 20.02 1.44 -10.49
CA ALA A 44 19.91 2.90 -10.58
C ALA A 44 20.36 3.49 -11.94
N ASN A 45 21.30 2.83 -12.62
CA ASN A 45 21.80 3.24 -13.93
C ASN A 45 20.96 2.70 -15.10
N CYS A 46 19.91 1.92 -14.83
CA CYS A 46 19.12 1.35 -15.90
C CYS A 46 18.07 2.33 -16.44
N LYS A 47 18.24 2.71 -17.71
CA LYS A 47 17.27 3.53 -18.46
C LYS A 47 16.28 2.70 -19.29
N ASN A 48 16.53 1.41 -19.51
CA ASN A 48 15.72 0.54 -20.38
C ASN A 48 15.20 -0.70 -19.64
N LEU A 49 13.93 -0.63 -19.20
CA LEU A 49 13.26 -1.73 -18.51
C LEU A 49 13.09 -2.99 -19.37
N ASN A 50 13.20 -2.92 -20.70
CA ASN A 50 13.15 -4.13 -21.53
C ASN A 50 14.40 -5.00 -21.41
N LYS A 51 15.49 -4.47 -20.86
CA LYS A 51 16.76 -5.19 -20.66
C LYS A 51 17.09 -5.42 -19.18
N CYS A 52 16.49 -4.62 -18.29
CA CYS A 52 16.83 -4.63 -16.89
C CYS A 52 15.75 -5.27 -16.04
N PRO A 53 16.15 -5.87 -14.91
CA PRO A 53 15.20 -6.25 -13.88
C PRO A 53 14.60 -5.02 -13.22
N GLY A 54 13.37 -5.18 -12.75
CA GLY A 54 12.63 -4.21 -11.98
C GLY A 54 11.71 -4.90 -10.99
N ILE A 55 11.12 -4.11 -10.10
CA ILE A 55 10.09 -4.56 -9.17
C ILE A 55 8.87 -3.67 -9.36
N CYS A 56 7.69 -4.26 -9.25
CA CYS A 56 6.43 -3.54 -9.26
C CYS A 56 6.21 -2.82 -7.92
N TYR A 57 5.80 -1.56 -8.00
CA TYR A 57 5.44 -0.75 -6.84
C TYR A 57 4.03 -0.23 -7.00
N PHE A 58 3.24 -0.28 -5.93
CA PHE A 58 1.91 0.32 -5.95
C PHE A 58 1.98 1.81 -6.31
N LYS A 59 1.07 2.24 -7.17
CA LYS A 59 0.89 3.64 -7.56
C LYS A 59 0.37 4.46 -6.39
N ASN A 60 -0.55 3.90 -5.61
CA ASN A 60 -1.12 4.55 -4.43
C ASN A 60 -0.27 4.28 -3.19
N LYS A 61 -0.22 5.27 -2.30
CA LYS A 61 0.66 5.28 -1.13
C LYS A 61 -0.13 5.56 0.13
N TYR A 62 0.08 4.70 1.12
CA TYR A 62 -0.57 4.80 2.42
C TYR A 62 0.47 4.81 3.53
N GLN A 63 0.15 5.50 4.63
CA GLN A 63 0.93 5.37 5.87
C GLN A 63 0.85 3.90 6.31
N SER A 64 2.01 3.35 6.65
CA SER A 64 2.07 2.00 7.18
C SER A 64 1.69 1.98 8.66
N CYS A 65 1.01 0.93 9.10
CA CYS A 65 0.59 0.73 10.49
C CYS A 65 0.69 -0.74 10.89
N GLY A 66 0.55 -1.05 12.18
CA GLY A 66 0.60 -2.43 12.69
C GLY A 66 1.90 -3.18 12.38
N GLY A 67 1.82 -4.52 12.50
CA GLY A 67 2.95 -5.44 12.36
C GLY A 67 3.95 -5.38 13.53
N PHE A 68 4.76 -6.42 13.67
CA PHE A 68 5.82 -6.47 14.69
C PHE A 68 7.09 -5.79 14.16
N ARG A 69 7.40 -4.62 14.69
CA ARG A 69 8.55 -3.80 14.26
C ARG A 69 9.35 -3.36 15.47
N ALA A 70 10.66 -3.17 15.28
CA ALA A 70 11.54 -2.64 16.32
C ALA A 70 11.08 -1.26 16.83
N GLU A 71 10.59 -0.42 15.92
CA GLU A 71 9.95 0.86 16.24
C GLU A 71 8.47 0.80 15.87
N PRO A 72 7.55 0.98 16.84
CA PRO A 72 6.12 1.03 16.55
C PRO A 72 5.78 2.15 15.57
N PRO A 73 4.95 1.90 14.54
CA PRO A 73 4.55 2.96 13.63
C PRO A 73 3.71 4.01 14.37
N PRO A 74 3.78 5.29 13.96
CA PRO A 74 2.95 6.32 14.54
C PRO A 74 1.45 6.00 14.31
N PRO A 75 0.55 6.48 15.18
CA PRO A 75 -0.88 6.32 14.98
C PRO A 75 -1.33 6.81 13.60
N CYS A 76 -2.36 6.15 13.06
CA CYS A 76 -2.95 6.57 11.80
C CYS A 76 -3.47 8.01 11.86
N LYS A 77 -3.27 8.76 10.78
CA LYS A 77 -3.76 10.14 10.65
C LYS A 77 -5.28 10.20 10.85
N LYS A 78 -5.77 11.35 11.34
CA LYS A 78 -7.20 11.59 11.52
C LYS A 78 -7.98 11.26 10.24
N GLY A 79 -9.06 10.51 10.38
CA GLY A 79 -9.90 10.07 9.25
C GLY A 79 -9.46 8.75 8.59
N THR A 80 -8.34 8.16 9.04
CA THR A 80 -7.89 6.84 8.61
C THR A 80 -7.93 5.83 9.77
N THR A 81 -7.95 4.54 9.45
CA THR A 81 -7.89 3.43 10.40
C THR A 81 -6.89 2.40 9.91
N CYS A 82 -6.26 1.68 10.84
CA CYS A 82 -5.31 0.64 10.49
C CYS A 82 -6.05 -0.62 10.08
N ILE A 83 -5.77 -1.11 8.88
CA ILE A 83 -6.30 -2.35 8.33
C ILE A 83 -5.18 -3.17 7.70
N ASP A 84 -5.42 -4.46 7.46
CA ASP A 84 -4.58 -5.28 6.60
C ASP A 84 -4.53 -4.67 5.20
N ASP A 85 -3.40 -4.81 4.50
CA ASP A 85 -3.24 -4.22 3.16
C ASP A 85 -4.02 -5.04 2.12
N PRO A 86 -5.17 -4.55 1.61
CA PRO A 86 -6.01 -5.33 0.70
C PRO A 86 -5.38 -5.47 -0.70
N ARG A 87 -4.28 -4.74 -0.94
CA ARG A 87 -3.54 -4.77 -2.20
C ARG A 87 -2.62 -5.98 -2.30
N THR A 88 -2.44 -6.72 -1.21
CA THR A 88 -1.69 -7.99 -1.15
C THR A 88 -2.62 -9.13 -0.74
N PRO A 89 -3.57 -9.54 -1.60
CA PRO A 89 -4.53 -10.60 -1.27
C PRO A 89 -3.82 -11.95 -1.06
N GLY A 90 -4.39 -12.78 -0.19
CA GLY A 90 -3.84 -14.11 0.15
C GLY A 90 -2.69 -14.10 1.16
N ASP A 91 -2.28 -12.93 1.63
CA ASP A 91 -1.37 -12.80 2.76
C ASP A 91 -2.12 -12.95 4.10
N CYS A 92 -1.45 -13.44 5.13
CA CYS A 92 -2.01 -13.45 6.49
C CYS A 92 -1.95 -12.08 7.19
N GLY A 93 -1.36 -11.06 6.55
CA GLY A 93 -1.42 -9.67 6.98
C GLY A 93 -0.79 -9.46 8.36
N MET A 94 -1.39 -8.56 9.13
CA MET A 94 -0.98 -8.24 10.49
C MET A 94 -1.05 -9.44 11.44
N ALA A 95 -1.81 -10.51 11.11
CA ALA A 95 -1.81 -11.74 11.90
C ALA A 95 -0.47 -12.50 11.83
N CYS A 96 0.29 -12.33 10.75
CA CYS A 96 1.67 -12.81 10.61
C CYS A 96 2.69 -11.67 10.79
N ASP A 97 2.36 -10.67 11.59
CA ASP A 97 3.20 -9.52 11.88
C ASP A 97 3.57 -8.65 10.68
N LYS A 98 2.93 -8.84 9.51
CA LYS A 98 3.17 -7.98 8.36
C LYS A 98 2.55 -6.59 8.58
N PRO A 99 3.21 -5.53 8.09
CA PRO A 99 2.64 -4.20 8.03
C PRO A 99 1.27 -4.12 7.35
N GLY A 100 0.32 -3.45 7.99
CA GLY A 100 -0.91 -2.96 7.37
C GLY A 100 -0.78 -1.53 6.83
N ILE A 101 -1.92 -0.97 6.42
CA ILE A 101 -2.04 0.41 5.94
C ILE A 101 -3.11 1.21 6.68
N CYS A 102 -2.85 2.51 6.83
CA CYS A 102 -3.86 3.47 7.29
C CYS A 102 -4.79 3.85 6.13
N ALA A 103 -5.88 3.12 5.97
CA ALA A 103 -6.89 3.38 4.94
C ALA A 103 -7.97 4.37 5.43
N PRO A 104 -8.67 5.09 4.55
CA PRO A 104 -9.80 5.95 4.94
C PRO A 104 -10.86 5.16 5.72
N LYS A 105 -11.42 5.74 6.78
CA LYS A 105 -12.51 5.09 7.56
C LYS A 105 -13.81 4.87 6.78
N LYS A 106 -13.97 5.59 5.67
CA LYS A 106 -15.15 5.52 4.79
C LYS A 106 -14.67 5.56 3.33
N PRO A 107 -14.02 4.49 2.84
CA PRO A 107 -13.57 4.43 1.46
C PRO A 107 -14.79 4.34 0.52
N ALA A 108 -14.64 4.81 -0.72
CA ALA A 108 -15.67 4.58 -1.73
C ALA A 108 -15.77 3.08 -2.01
N ARG A 109 -16.99 2.57 -2.23
CA ARG A 109 -17.22 1.16 -2.58
C ARG A 109 -17.09 0.96 -4.09
N CYS A 110 -16.61 -0.20 -4.48
CA CYS A 110 -16.50 -0.64 -5.87
C CYS A 110 -16.89 -2.10 -6.01
N GLY A 111 -16.93 -2.61 -7.24
CA GLY A 111 -17.39 -3.96 -7.51
C GLY A 111 -18.87 -4.13 -7.17
N GLY A 112 -19.21 -5.25 -6.56
CA GLY A 112 -20.60 -5.64 -6.34
C GLY A 112 -21.34 -6.04 -7.62
N PHE A 113 -22.58 -6.48 -7.47
CA PHE A 113 -23.49 -6.79 -8.59
C PHE A 113 -23.64 -5.63 -9.59
N GLU A 114 -23.56 -4.39 -9.11
CA GLU A 114 -23.64 -3.19 -9.95
C GLU A 114 -22.34 -2.85 -10.69
N GLY A 115 -21.22 -3.54 -10.40
CA GLY A 115 -19.93 -3.31 -11.04
C GLY A 115 -19.38 -1.89 -10.84
N LYS A 116 -19.55 -1.32 -9.64
CA LYS A 116 -19.17 0.07 -9.34
C LYS A 116 -17.69 0.30 -9.59
N ARG A 117 -17.38 1.37 -10.32
CA ARG A 117 -15.99 1.79 -10.60
C ARG A 117 -15.49 2.76 -9.55
N CYS A 118 -14.19 2.68 -9.28
CA CYS A 118 -13.55 3.64 -8.39
C CYS A 118 -13.40 5.04 -9.01
N PRO A 119 -13.40 6.09 -8.17
CA PRO A 119 -12.98 7.41 -8.58
C PRO A 119 -11.61 7.40 -9.25
N LYS A 120 -11.36 8.37 -10.13
CA LYS A 120 -10.12 8.46 -10.89
C LYS A 120 -8.89 8.45 -9.96
N GLY A 121 -7.95 7.57 -10.25
CA GLY A 121 -6.70 7.41 -9.49
C GLY A 121 -6.77 6.38 -8.36
N LEU A 122 -7.95 5.82 -8.09
CA LEU A 122 -8.13 4.71 -7.15
C LEU A 122 -8.37 3.39 -7.91
N TYR A 123 -8.04 2.30 -7.26
CA TYR A 123 -8.18 0.93 -7.72
C TYR A 123 -9.10 0.18 -6.77
N CYS A 124 -9.82 -0.79 -7.32
CA CYS A 124 -10.74 -1.59 -6.54
C CYS A 124 -10.01 -2.78 -5.93
N TYR A 125 -10.07 -2.89 -4.60
CA TYR A 125 -9.54 -4.01 -3.84
C TYR A 125 -10.66 -4.65 -3.05
N ASP A 126 -10.51 -5.93 -2.74
CA ASP A 126 -11.47 -6.64 -1.91
C ASP A 126 -11.57 -6.00 -0.52
N ASP A 127 -12.75 -6.01 0.08
CA ASP A 127 -12.94 -5.45 1.41
C ASP A 127 -12.47 -6.44 2.48
N PRO A 128 -11.37 -6.17 3.22
CA PRO A 128 -10.84 -7.13 4.19
C PRO A 128 -11.79 -7.35 5.39
N GLU A 129 -12.80 -6.49 5.57
CA GLU A 129 -13.79 -6.61 6.64
C GLU A 129 -15.04 -7.41 6.21
N ASP A 130 -15.18 -7.74 4.91
CA ASP A 130 -16.33 -8.50 4.43
C ASP A 130 -16.06 -10.02 4.46
N THR A 131 -17.13 -10.80 4.58
CA THR A 131 -17.06 -12.28 4.59
C THR A 131 -17.26 -12.85 3.18
N CYS A 132 -17.19 -12.01 2.14
CA CYS A 132 -17.45 -12.37 0.76
C CYS A 132 -16.13 -12.80 0.13
N ASP A 133 -15.98 -14.09 -0.18
CA ASP A 133 -14.77 -14.58 -0.82
C ASP A 133 -14.95 -14.59 -2.36
N PRO A 134 -14.33 -13.66 -3.11
CA PRO A 134 -14.44 -13.62 -4.57
C PRO A 134 -13.81 -14.85 -5.24
N GLN A 135 -12.91 -15.59 -4.56
CA GLN A 135 -12.30 -16.82 -5.08
C GLN A 135 -13.20 -18.06 -4.92
N ASN A 136 -14.26 -17.97 -4.09
CA ASN A 136 -15.17 -19.08 -3.80
C ASN A 136 -16.66 -18.77 -4.12
N GLY A 137 -16.90 -17.96 -5.15
CA GLY A 137 -18.26 -17.78 -5.72
C GLY A 137 -18.82 -16.36 -5.69
N GLY A 138 -18.03 -15.36 -5.31
CA GLY A 138 -18.47 -13.97 -5.24
C GLY A 138 -18.04 -13.12 -6.44
N ALA A 139 -18.68 -13.30 -7.61
CA ALA A 139 -18.56 -12.32 -8.70
C ALA A 139 -19.12 -10.92 -8.30
N ASP A 140 -19.93 -10.90 -7.22
CA ASP A 140 -20.64 -9.74 -6.69
C ASP A 140 -20.04 -9.21 -5.37
N CYS A 141 -18.79 -9.55 -5.01
CA CYS A 141 -18.18 -9.06 -3.77
C CYS A 141 -17.92 -7.55 -3.83
N SER A 142 -18.12 -6.90 -2.68
CA SER A 142 -18.02 -5.46 -2.56
C SER A 142 -16.61 -5.06 -2.18
N GLY A 143 -15.93 -4.32 -3.05
CA GLY A 143 -14.59 -3.83 -2.78
C GLY A 143 -14.57 -2.43 -2.18
N ILE A 144 -13.37 -2.00 -1.80
CA ILE A 144 -13.04 -0.64 -1.42
C ILE A 144 -12.05 -0.01 -2.40
N CYS A 145 -12.23 1.29 -2.65
CA CYS A 145 -11.36 2.07 -3.52
C CYS A 145 -10.17 2.63 -2.75
N LEU A 146 -8.98 2.18 -3.11
CA LEU A 146 -7.70 2.65 -2.54
C LEU A 146 -6.70 3.05 -3.62
#